data_AF-A0A838ISB0-F1
#
_entry.id   AF-A0A838ISB0-F1
#
_cell.length_a   1.000
_cell.length_b   1.000
_cell.length_c   1.000
_cell.angle_alpha   90.00
_cell.angle_beta   90.00
_cell.angle_gamma   90.00
#
_symmetry.space_group_name_H-M   'P 1'
#
loop_
_entity.id
_entity.type
_entity.pdbx_description
1 polymer ?
#
loop_
_entity_poly.entity_id
_entity_poly.type
_entity_poly.pdbx_seq_one_letter_code
_entity_poly.pdbx_strand_id
1 'polypeptide(L)'
;MSAPPGAVKRGALPPWAWGLPLLALAAGAAAFAPEMTYAQFHLTFTIPPFVLLAVASLHAVRAGVPLAGGLGRGDRFAAIALAIHAAIAIIYTTPWDNYLVYLGVWGYPEGRVLATIGYVPVEEYFFFLIQTIGTGLALFAIARASGPLPDGSLAPRVGAWVRAVGAGALLAGAAAGVFALGTERGTYMGLITAWALPVIALQWGFGGDLLVRRWRLVSVAVAVPTLYLWVADALAIGWSIWWIDPAATVGWSAFGLPIEEALFFLVTNVLVVFGMVVALHPASMPRLRGIMAGGRAWRPPLVLWAVSMVPAPLAPTLFPVFAYVATGLLALGVFIYVWSRYGRVAIVLFAVAFVFGVVVEAIGAATGVPFGAYAYTATGPSLLGVPLLVPLGWWAFTIIAIAVAPPGRALLVAPLALVAWDLGLDPLMVQQGFWRFDGGGAYLGVPLSNFVGWFVAGAALVWLLTRIEGRLTVDTAYDLRVVYVAQAFLIGAGSVMFGLPLAAAVAVPAMLAICSIWWWTRERSGGPHGASPAGP
;
A
#
# COMPACT_ATOMS: atom_id res chain seq x y z
N MET A 1 -67.82 -7.18 -45.28
CA MET A 1 -66.43 -6.66 -45.40
C MET A 1 -66.58 -5.23 -45.88
N SER A 2 -66.13 -4.15 -45.25
CA SER A 2 -64.94 -3.82 -44.43
C SER A 2 -65.11 -2.34 -44.02
N ALA A 3 -64.59 -1.72 -42.96
CA ALA A 3 -63.96 -2.00 -41.68
C ALA A 3 -63.97 -0.62 -40.92
N PRO A 4 -63.83 -0.56 -39.58
CA PRO A 4 -64.11 0.65 -38.78
C PRO A 4 -62.89 1.59 -38.62
N PRO A 5 -63.06 2.81 -38.05
CA PRO A 5 -62.03 3.85 -38.04
C PRO A 5 -60.83 3.54 -37.13
N GLY A 6 -59.63 3.65 -37.71
CA GLY A 6 -58.42 4.23 -37.13
C GLY A 6 -58.00 3.78 -35.73
N ALA A 7 -57.31 2.64 -35.64
CA ALA A 7 -56.51 2.28 -34.47
C ALA A 7 -55.38 3.32 -34.25
N VAL A 8 -55.42 3.99 -33.10
CA VAL A 8 -54.29 4.80 -32.60
C VAL A 8 -53.12 3.85 -32.33
N LYS A 9 -52.05 3.96 -33.13
CA LYS A 9 -50.77 3.30 -32.86
C LYS A 9 -50.27 3.77 -31.48
N ARG A 10 -50.17 2.87 -30.51
CA ARG A 10 -49.38 3.08 -29.29
C ARG A 10 -47.93 3.26 -29.74
N GLY A 11 -47.47 4.50 -29.80
CA GLY A 11 -46.06 4.82 -30.01
C GLY A 11 -45.26 4.21 -28.87
N ALA A 12 -44.28 3.38 -29.21
CA ALA A 12 -43.24 2.99 -28.26
C ALA A 12 -42.57 4.27 -27.76
N LEU A 13 -42.46 4.41 -26.44
CA LEU A 13 -41.74 5.51 -25.82
C LEU A 13 -40.28 5.51 -26.33
N PRO A 14 -39.72 6.67 -26.70
CA PRO A 14 -38.36 6.76 -27.21
C PRO A 14 -37.34 6.30 -26.14
N PRO A 15 -36.13 5.84 -26.53
CA PRO A 15 -35.15 5.25 -25.60
C PRO A 15 -34.77 6.12 -24.38
N TRP A 16 -34.91 7.45 -24.49
CA TRP A 16 -34.65 8.39 -23.39
C TRP A 16 -35.78 8.44 -22.34
N ALA A 17 -36.99 7.99 -22.66
CA ALA A 17 -38.13 8.02 -21.76
C ALA A 17 -38.04 6.98 -20.62
N TRP A 18 -37.11 6.02 -20.70
CA TRP A 18 -36.78 5.09 -19.61
C TRP A 18 -36.03 5.76 -18.45
N GLY A 19 -35.53 6.99 -18.63
CA GLY A 19 -34.91 7.79 -17.55
C GLY A 19 -35.91 8.64 -16.74
N LEU A 20 -37.16 8.77 -17.21
CA LEU A 20 -38.21 9.56 -16.54
C LEU A 20 -38.64 9.01 -15.18
N PRO A 21 -38.68 7.69 -14.89
CA PRO A 21 -39.02 7.19 -13.56
C PRO A 21 -37.95 7.51 -12.51
N LEU A 22 -36.67 7.51 -12.90
CA LEU A 22 -35.54 7.86 -12.01
C LEU A 22 -35.46 9.37 -11.77
N LEU A 23 -35.70 10.18 -12.81
CA LEU A 23 -35.82 11.63 -12.67
C LEU A 23 -37.07 12.05 -11.89
N ALA A 24 -38.18 11.31 -11.99
CA ALA A 24 -39.38 11.55 -11.19
C ALA A 24 -39.24 11.10 -9.73
N LEU A 25 -38.46 10.05 -9.45
CA LEU A 25 -38.04 9.67 -8.09
C LEU A 25 -37.10 10.73 -7.49
N ALA A 26 -36.16 11.25 -8.27
CA ALA A 26 -35.27 12.34 -7.86
C ALA A 26 -36.01 13.68 -7.68
N ALA A 27 -36.99 13.98 -8.53
CA ALA A 27 -37.82 15.19 -8.44
C ALA A 27 -38.89 15.11 -7.34
N GLY A 28 -39.42 13.91 -7.04
CA GLY A 28 -40.27 13.66 -5.88
C GLY A 28 -39.50 13.72 -4.55
N ALA A 29 -38.22 13.32 -4.55
CA ALA A 29 -37.29 13.53 -3.43
C ALA A 29 -36.84 14.99 -3.32
N ALA A 30 -36.79 15.77 -4.39
CA ALA A 30 -36.43 17.19 -4.34
C ALA A 30 -37.43 18.06 -3.53
N ALA A 31 -38.62 17.55 -3.20
CA ALA A 31 -39.57 18.21 -2.30
C ALA A 31 -39.34 17.91 -0.80
N PHE A 32 -38.41 17.00 -0.46
CA PHE A 32 -38.05 16.53 0.89
C PHE A 32 -36.53 16.23 0.92
N ALA A 33 -35.59 17.01 1.44
CA ALA A 33 -35.66 18.06 2.42
C ALA A 33 -34.30 18.80 2.37
N PRO A 34 -34.27 20.12 2.14
CA PRO A 34 -33.05 20.91 2.27
C PRO A 34 -32.46 20.88 3.69
N GLU A 35 -33.11 20.24 4.67
CA GLU A 35 -32.69 20.13 6.08
C GLU A 35 -32.27 18.70 6.50
N MET A 36 -32.11 17.75 5.57
CA MET A 36 -31.72 16.39 5.96
C MET A 36 -30.36 16.38 6.68
N THR A 37 -30.33 15.71 7.83
CA THR A 37 -29.13 15.45 8.63
C THR A 37 -28.41 14.19 8.15
N TYR A 38 -27.15 14.03 8.53
CA TYR A 38 -26.38 12.85 8.16
C TYR A 38 -26.98 11.56 8.78
N ALA A 39 -27.47 11.62 10.01
CA ALA A 39 -28.16 10.48 10.62
C ALA A 39 -29.42 10.07 9.84
N GLN A 40 -30.22 11.03 9.36
CA GLN A 40 -31.37 10.76 8.50
C GLN A 40 -30.96 10.18 7.15
N PHE A 41 -29.87 10.67 6.55
CA PHE A 41 -29.32 10.10 5.33
C PHE A 41 -29.02 8.61 5.51
N HIS A 42 -28.40 8.20 6.62
CA HIS A 42 -28.17 6.79 6.89
C HIS A 42 -29.46 5.97 6.99
N LEU A 43 -30.45 6.48 7.72
CA LEU A 43 -31.74 5.80 7.89
C LEU A 43 -32.49 5.63 6.56
N THR A 44 -32.28 6.53 5.60
CA THR A 44 -32.98 6.50 4.31
C THR A 44 -32.20 5.73 3.24
N PHE A 45 -30.88 5.93 3.14
CA PHE A 45 -30.09 5.42 2.02
C PHE A 45 -29.19 4.25 2.41
N THR A 46 -28.43 4.32 3.50
CA THR A 46 -27.37 3.30 3.71
C THR A 46 -27.82 2.12 4.57
N ILE A 47 -28.63 2.34 5.61
CA ILE A 47 -29.10 1.31 6.54
C ILE A 47 -30.12 0.36 5.90
N PRO A 48 -31.13 0.80 5.12
CA PRO A 48 -32.12 -0.12 4.59
C PRO A 48 -31.55 -1.21 3.66
N PRO A 49 -30.67 -0.91 2.68
CA PRO A 49 -30.01 -1.95 1.89
C PRO A 49 -29.19 -2.91 2.74
N PHE A 50 -28.49 -2.41 3.75
CA PHE A 50 -27.73 -3.22 4.70
C PHE A 50 -28.62 -4.21 5.46
N VAL A 51 -29.75 -3.74 6.03
CA VAL A 51 -30.71 -4.58 6.74
C VAL A 51 -31.31 -5.64 5.82
N LEU A 52 -31.67 -5.28 4.59
CA LEU A 52 -32.20 -6.21 3.60
C LEU A 52 -31.17 -7.32 3.28
N LEU A 53 -29.91 -6.97 3.07
CA LEU A 53 -28.83 -7.93 2.80
C LEU A 53 -28.53 -8.82 4.01
N ALA A 54 -28.63 -8.28 5.23
CA ALA A 54 -28.44 -9.03 6.47
C ALA A 54 -29.57 -10.05 6.67
N VAL A 55 -30.83 -9.63 6.53
CA VAL A 55 -32.01 -10.51 6.61
C VAL A 55 -31.94 -11.60 5.53
N ALA A 56 -31.62 -11.23 4.28
CA ALA A 56 -31.47 -12.20 3.20
C ALA A 56 -30.35 -13.22 3.49
N SER A 57 -29.25 -12.79 4.09
CA SER A 57 -28.15 -13.68 4.48
C SER A 57 -28.52 -14.60 5.64
N LEU A 58 -29.25 -14.10 6.64
CA LEU A 58 -29.77 -14.92 7.74
C LEU A 58 -30.78 -15.96 7.24
N HIS A 59 -31.69 -15.58 6.34
CA HIS A 59 -32.62 -16.50 5.71
C HIS A 59 -31.91 -17.59 4.90
N ALA A 60 -30.89 -17.22 4.11
CA ALA A 60 -30.09 -18.18 3.36
C ALA A 60 -29.42 -19.22 4.28
N VAL A 61 -28.76 -18.76 5.35
CA VAL A 61 -28.08 -19.65 6.32
C VAL A 61 -29.09 -20.56 7.04
N ARG A 62 -30.25 -20.03 7.45
CA ARG A 62 -31.33 -20.84 8.06
C ARG A 62 -31.89 -21.88 7.10
N ALA A 63 -31.91 -21.59 5.80
CA ALA A 63 -32.30 -22.53 4.75
C ALA A 63 -31.20 -23.54 4.38
N GLY A 64 -30.08 -23.57 5.11
CA GLY A 64 -28.95 -24.47 4.85
C GLY A 64 -28.03 -24.05 3.71
N VAL A 65 -28.19 -22.83 3.18
CA VAL A 65 -27.30 -22.28 2.15
C VAL A 65 -26.10 -21.60 2.84
N PRO A 66 -24.85 -21.95 2.50
CA PRO A 66 -23.67 -21.34 3.11
C PRO A 66 -23.65 -19.81 2.97
N LEU A 67 -23.25 -19.11 4.03
CA LEU A 67 -23.22 -17.65 4.12
C LEU A 67 -22.47 -17.03 2.93
N ALA A 68 -21.22 -17.45 2.71
CA ALA A 68 -20.38 -16.93 1.62
C ALA A 68 -20.53 -17.70 0.30
N GLY A 69 -21.56 -18.53 0.18
CA GLY A 69 -21.77 -19.42 -0.97
C GLY A 69 -20.52 -20.22 -1.30
N GLY A 70 -20.10 -20.19 -2.57
CA GLY A 70 -18.93 -20.90 -3.06
C GLY A 70 -17.56 -20.31 -2.66
N LEU A 71 -17.45 -19.26 -1.83
CA LEU A 71 -16.16 -18.64 -1.52
C LEU A 71 -15.25 -19.45 -0.56
N GLY A 72 -15.80 -20.47 0.15
CA GLY A 72 -15.03 -21.70 0.43
C GLY A 72 -14.31 -21.92 1.77
N ARG A 73 -14.69 -21.33 2.91
CA ARG A 73 -14.10 -21.69 4.23
C ARG A 73 -15.08 -21.89 5.40
N GLY A 74 -16.37 -21.87 5.11
CA GLY A 74 -17.44 -22.04 6.10
C GLY A 74 -17.92 -20.72 6.72
N ASP A 75 -19.12 -20.76 7.29
CA ASP A 75 -19.88 -19.56 7.66
C ASP A 75 -19.26 -18.79 8.82
N ARG A 76 -18.78 -19.51 9.84
CA ARG A 76 -18.10 -18.89 10.99
C ARG A 76 -16.86 -18.11 10.57
N PHE A 77 -16.04 -18.70 9.68
CA PHE A 77 -14.85 -18.04 9.19
C PHE A 77 -15.22 -16.81 8.33
N ALA A 78 -16.28 -16.90 7.53
CA ALA A 78 -16.77 -15.77 6.74
C ALA A 78 -17.29 -14.60 7.59
N ALA A 79 -18.04 -14.89 8.65
CA ALA A 79 -18.49 -13.87 9.59
C ALA A 79 -17.31 -13.21 10.34
N ILE A 80 -16.35 -14.00 10.81
CA ILE A 80 -15.14 -13.48 11.47
C ILE A 80 -14.32 -12.64 10.49
N ALA A 81 -14.12 -13.10 9.25
CA ALA A 81 -13.40 -12.34 8.24
C ALA A 81 -14.08 -10.98 7.99
N LEU A 82 -15.41 -10.93 7.88
CA LEU A 82 -16.14 -9.68 7.70
C LEU A 82 -16.00 -8.74 8.91
N ALA A 83 -16.10 -9.27 10.13
CA ALA A 83 -15.91 -8.50 11.36
C ALA A 83 -14.48 -7.91 11.45
N ILE A 84 -13.47 -8.68 11.07
CA ILE A 84 -12.08 -8.20 11.00
C ILE A 84 -11.94 -7.08 9.97
N HIS A 85 -12.56 -7.20 8.79
CA HIS A 85 -12.51 -6.14 7.78
C HIS A 85 -13.20 -4.86 8.28
N ALA A 86 -14.34 -4.97 8.98
CA ALA A 86 -15.00 -3.81 9.59
C ALA A 86 -14.12 -3.13 10.65
N ALA A 87 -13.42 -3.91 11.49
CA ALA A 87 -12.46 -3.37 12.45
C ALA A 87 -11.26 -2.69 11.77
N ILE A 88 -10.72 -3.30 10.70
CA ILE A 88 -9.65 -2.71 9.90
C ILE A 88 -10.12 -1.39 9.27
N ALA A 89 -11.34 -1.34 8.72
CA ALA A 89 -11.89 -0.11 8.13
C ALA A 89 -11.94 1.03 9.15
N ILE A 90 -12.43 0.78 10.38
CA ILE A 90 -12.37 1.79 11.44
C ILE A 90 -10.94 2.24 11.72
N ILE A 91 -10.03 1.31 12.00
CA ILE A 91 -8.65 1.64 12.42
C ILE A 91 -7.88 2.36 11.31
N TYR A 92 -8.06 1.93 10.06
CA TYR A 92 -7.27 2.37 8.93
C TYR A 92 -7.83 3.64 8.27
N THR A 93 -9.15 3.82 8.23
CA THR A 93 -9.80 4.97 7.60
C THR A 93 -9.87 6.17 8.55
N THR A 94 -10.04 5.95 9.87
CA THR A 94 -10.16 7.03 10.87
C THR A 94 -9.08 8.13 10.74
N PRO A 95 -7.76 7.82 10.74
CA PRO A 95 -6.74 8.86 10.66
C PRO A 95 -6.72 9.56 9.29
N TRP A 96 -7.01 8.82 8.22
CA TRP A 96 -7.03 9.37 6.86
C TRP A 96 -8.18 10.35 6.67
N ASP A 97 -9.36 10.00 7.14
CA ASP A 97 -10.56 10.83 6.96
C ASP A 97 -10.53 12.07 7.88
N ASN A 98 -10.01 11.93 9.11
CA ASN A 98 -9.74 13.08 9.96
C ASN A 98 -8.76 14.07 9.32
N TYR A 99 -7.78 13.55 8.58
CA TYR A 99 -6.82 14.39 7.89
C TYR A 99 -7.46 15.12 6.70
N LEU A 100 -8.38 14.49 5.96
CA LEU A 100 -9.12 15.14 4.88
C LEU A 100 -9.97 16.31 5.37
N VAL A 101 -10.74 16.10 6.45
CA VAL A 101 -11.57 17.17 7.03
C VAL A 101 -10.71 18.27 7.64
N TYR A 102 -9.60 17.91 8.28
CA TYR A 102 -8.62 18.88 8.79
C TYR A 102 -8.04 19.78 7.67
N LEU A 103 -7.76 19.20 6.50
CA LEU A 103 -7.29 19.95 5.33
C LEU A 103 -8.41 20.73 4.61
N GLY A 104 -9.66 20.57 5.02
CA GLY A 104 -10.80 21.21 4.36
C GLY A 104 -11.13 20.62 3.00
N VAL A 105 -10.66 19.40 2.68
CA VAL A 105 -10.98 18.74 1.40
C VAL A 105 -12.47 18.46 1.29
N TRP A 106 -13.08 18.05 2.41
CA TRP A 106 -14.52 17.93 2.55
C TRP A 106 -14.94 18.34 3.96
N GLY A 107 -16.23 18.64 4.10
CA GLY A 107 -16.82 18.99 5.39
C GLY A 107 -18.34 18.99 5.35
N TYR A 108 -18.94 19.49 6.42
CA TYR A 108 -20.39 19.47 6.62
C TYR A 108 -20.87 20.82 7.19
N PRO A 109 -22.05 21.30 6.78
CA PRO A 109 -22.64 22.51 7.36
C PRO A 109 -23.01 22.35 8.84
N GLU A 110 -23.13 23.46 9.54
CA GLU A 110 -23.63 23.48 10.92
C GLU A 110 -25.03 22.87 11.02
N GLY A 111 -25.26 22.11 12.10
CA GLY A 111 -26.55 21.45 12.36
C GLY A 111 -26.83 20.17 11.56
N ARG A 112 -25.91 19.71 10.71
CA ARG A 112 -26.09 18.48 9.90
C ARG A 112 -25.65 17.20 10.59
N VAL A 113 -24.82 17.31 11.61
CA VAL A 113 -24.20 16.17 12.31
C VAL A 113 -24.52 16.21 13.79
N LEU A 114 -24.59 15.04 14.42
CA LEU A 114 -24.92 14.87 15.83
C LEU A 114 -23.77 15.28 16.75
N ALA A 115 -22.56 14.84 16.42
CA ALA A 115 -21.34 15.10 17.16
C ALA A 115 -20.11 14.76 16.30
N THR A 116 -18.92 15.17 16.76
CA THR A 116 -17.65 14.86 16.11
C THR A 116 -16.71 14.12 17.06
N ILE A 117 -15.85 13.26 16.51
CA ILE A 117 -14.70 12.71 17.21
C ILE A 117 -13.48 13.15 16.41
N GLY A 118 -12.64 14.02 16.99
CA GLY A 118 -11.65 14.75 16.20
C GLY A 118 -12.35 15.74 15.26
N TYR A 119 -12.06 15.65 13.96
CA TYR A 119 -12.64 16.51 12.92
C TYR A 119 -13.86 15.87 12.23
N VAL A 120 -14.02 14.55 12.35
CA VAL A 120 -14.98 13.76 11.56
C VAL A 120 -16.28 13.53 12.34
N PRO A 121 -17.46 13.55 11.68
CA PRO A 121 -18.75 13.26 12.31
C PRO A 121 -18.82 11.83 12.85
N VAL A 122 -19.52 11.62 13.97
CA VAL A 122 -19.79 10.28 14.50
C VAL A 122 -20.49 9.39 13.47
N GLU A 123 -21.36 9.98 12.66
CA GLU A 123 -22.06 9.33 11.54
C GLU A 123 -21.12 8.72 10.51
N GLU A 124 -20.01 9.38 10.21
CA GLU A 124 -19.02 8.88 9.25
C GLU A 124 -18.31 7.62 9.77
N TYR A 125 -18.04 7.53 11.08
CA TYR A 125 -17.56 6.27 11.68
C TYR A 125 -18.57 5.14 11.54
N PHE A 126 -19.88 5.44 11.64
CA PHE A 126 -20.92 4.47 11.34
C PHE A 126 -20.95 4.12 9.84
N PHE A 127 -20.73 5.10 8.96
CA PHE A 127 -20.62 4.87 7.52
C PHE A 127 -19.52 3.86 7.19
N PHE A 128 -18.33 3.96 7.79
CA PHE A 128 -17.24 2.99 7.60
C PHE A 128 -17.71 1.54 7.86
N LEU A 129 -18.50 1.34 8.92
CA LEU A 129 -19.07 0.04 9.26
C LEU A 129 -20.17 -0.37 8.28
N ILE A 130 -21.11 0.53 7.98
CA ILE A 130 -22.24 0.27 7.09
C ILE A 130 -21.74 -0.10 5.70
N GLN A 131 -20.82 0.67 5.14
CA GLN A 131 -20.23 0.43 3.81
C GLN A 131 -19.43 -0.87 3.80
N THR A 132 -18.59 -1.13 4.80
CA THR A 132 -17.78 -2.37 4.84
C THR A 132 -18.64 -3.61 4.99
N ILE A 133 -19.57 -3.63 5.94
CA ILE A 133 -20.42 -4.78 6.20
C ILE A 133 -21.44 -4.95 5.07
N GLY A 134 -22.05 -3.86 4.59
CA GLY A 134 -22.97 -3.87 3.45
C GLY A 134 -22.32 -4.45 2.19
N THR A 135 -21.10 -4.03 1.87
CA THR A 135 -20.31 -4.56 0.74
C THR A 135 -19.97 -6.04 0.92
N GLY A 136 -19.57 -6.45 2.12
CA GLY A 136 -19.32 -7.87 2.43
C GLY A 136 -20.57 -8.74 2.30
N LEU A 137 -21.72 -8.25 2.77
CA LEU A 137 -23.01 -8.96 2.62
C LEU A 137 -23.48 -9.00 1.17
N ALA A 138 -23.27 -7.93 0.40
CA ALA A 138 -23.54 -7.90 -1.04
C ALA A 138 -22.67 -8.93 -1.77
N LEU A 139 -21.37 -8.96 -1.48
CA LEU A 139 -20.45 -9.99 -1.96
C LEU A 139 -20.96 -11.40 -1.64
N PHE A 140 -21.42 -11.65 -0.42
CA PHE A 140 -21.98 -12.95 -0.03
C PHE A 140 -23.24 -13.31 -0.82
N ALA A 141 -24.16 -12.36 -1.00
CA ALA A 141 -25.36 -12.56 -1.80
C ALA A 141 -25.03 -12.90 -3.26
N ILE A 142 -24.12 -12.14 -3.87
CA ILE A 142 -23.65 -12.36 -5.24
C ILE A 142 -22.90 -13.69 -5.34
N ALA A 143 -22.08 -14.05 -4.35
CA ALA A 143 -21.35 -15.30 -4.33
C ALA A 143 -22.26 -16.53 -4.25
N ARG A 144 -23.37 -16.45 -3.50
CA ARG A 144 -24.41 -17.50 -3.48
C ARG A 144 -25.06 -17.67 -4.85
N ALA A 145 -25.24 -16.58 -5.60
CA ALA A 145 -25.81 -16.61 -6.96
C ALA A 145 -24.81 -17.01 -8.06
N SER A 146 -23.51 -16.91 -7.81
CA SER A 146 -22.45 -17.04 -8.84
C SER A 146 -21.98 -18.48 -9.12
N GLY A 147 -22.52 -19.49 -8.41
CA GLY A 147 -22.12 -20.88 -8.57
C GLY A 147 -20.74 -21.25 -7.96
N PRO A 148 -20.28 -22.50 -8.16
CA PRO A 148 -19.06 -23.02 -7.53
C PRO A 148 -17.77 -22.34 -8.01
N LEU A 149 -16.64 -22.61 -7.34
CA LEU A 149 -15.32 -22.19 -7.85
C LEU A 149 -15.13 -22.76 -9.26
N PRO A 150 -14.64 -21.96 -10.23
CA PRO A 150 -14.11 -22.53 -11.47
C PRO A 150 -12.99 -23.53 -11.17
N ASP A 151 -13.03 -24.70 -11.79
CA ASP A 151 -11.98 -25.71 -11.68
C ASP A 151 -10.67 -25.24 -12.32
N GLY A 152 -9.55 -25.73 -11.77
CA GLY A 152 -8.22 -25.52 -12.32
C GLY A 152 -7.49 -24.28 -11.78
N SER A 153 -6.23 -24.14 -12.21
CA SER A 153 -5.39 -23.03 -11.83
C SER A 153 -4.72 -22.35 -13.01
N LEU A 154 -4.57 -21.02 -12.93
CA LEU A 154 -3.69 -20.32 -13.85
C LEU A 154 -2.31 -20.98 -13.77
N ALA A 155 -1.69 -21.18 -14.93
CA ALA A 155 -0.34 -21.71 -15.01
C ALA A 155 0.57 -20.92 -14.03
N PRO A 156 1.45 -21.59 -13.24
CA PRO A 156 2.17 -20.93 -12.14
C PRO A 156 2.91 -19.66 -12.55
N ARG A 157 3.52 -19.65 -13.75
CA ARG A 157 4.18 -18.48 -14.32
C ARG A 157 3.21 -17.34 -14.62
N VAL A 158 2.08 -17.63 -15.26
CA VAL A 158 1.04 -16.64 -15.57
C VAL A 158 0.48 -16.05 -14.27
N GLY A 159 0.18 -16.89 -13.28
CA GLY A 159 -0.28 -16.42 -11.98
C GLY A 159 0.73 -15.52 -11.27
N ALA A 160 2.03 -15.84 -11.35
CA ALA A 160 3.09 -14.98 -10.82
C ALA A 160 3.18 -13.63 -11.54
N TRP A 161 3.11 -13.63 -12.88
CA TRP A 161 3.11 -12.41 -13.69
C TRP A 161 1.90 -11.52 -13.41
N VAL A 162 0.68 -12.09 -13.34
CA VAL A 162 -0.54 -11.35 -13.00
C VAL A 162 -0.39 -10.62 -11.66
N ARG A 163 0.10 -11.32 -10.64
CA ARG A 163 0.33 -10.72 -9.31
C ARG A 163 1.39 -9.64 -9.36
N ALA A 164 2.54 -9.89 -9.99
CA ALA A 164 3.65 -8.95 -10.04
C ALA A 164 3.30 -7.68 -10.83
N VAL A 165 2.74 -7.81 -12.04
CA VAL A 165 2.40 -6.67 -12.90
C VAL A 165 1.29 -5.83 -12.29
N GLY A 166 0.22 -6.46 -11.79
CA GLY A 166 -0.87 -5.70 -11.18
C GLY A 166 -0.45 -5.03 -9.87
N ALA A 167 0.34 -5.69 -9.02
CA ALA A 167 0.89 -5.03 -7.82
C ALA A 167 1.83 -3.86 -8.20
N GLY A 168 2.68 -4.05 -9.21
CA GLY A 168 3.56 -2.98 -9.71
C GLY A 168 2.79 -1.79 -10.28
N ALA A 169 1.73 -2.03 -11.05
CA ALA A 169 0.86 -0.98 -11.60
C ALA A 169 0.11 -0.21 -10.49
N LEU A 170 -0.39 -0.92 -9.47
CA LEU A 170 -1.05 -0.30 -8.32
C LEU A 170 -0.08 0.54 -7.49
N LEU A 171 1.15 0.06 -7.27
CA LEU A 171 2.19 0.84 -6.59
C LEU A 171 2.64 2.06 -7.40
N ALA A 172 2.71 1.96 -8.73
CA ALA A 172 2.96 3.10 -9.60
C ALA A 172 1.83 4.14 -9.52
N GLY A 173 0.57 3.68 -9.47
CA GLY A 173 -0.58 4.54 -9.23
C GLY A 173 -0.54 5.22 -7.85
N ALA A 174 -0.14 4.50 -6.80
CA ALA A 174 0.04 5.07 -5.46
C ALA A 174 1.10 6.18 -5.47
N ALA A 175 2.21 5.97 -6.17
CA ALA A 175 3.26 6.97 -6.32
C ALA A 175 2.82 8.17 -7.15
N ALA A 176 2.06 7.97 -8.23
CA ALA A 176 1.43 9.07 -8.97
C ALA A 176 0.49 9.89 -8.07
N GLY A 177 -0.27 9.21 -7.19
CA GLY A 177 -1.08 9.84 -6.15
C GLY A 177 -0.27 10.70 -5.20
N VAL A 178 0.81 10.13 -4.69
CA VAL A 178 1.82 10.83 -3.88
C VAL A 178 2.35 12.10 -4.59
N PHE A 179 2.65 12.04 -5.89
CA PHE A 179 3.08 13.22 -6.64
C PHE A 179 1.96 14.25 -6.81
N ALA A 180 0.70 13.81 -6.97
CA ALA A 180 -0.45 14.71 -7.09
C ALA A 180 -0.66 15.58 -5.85
N LEU A 181 -0.27 15.10 -4.66
CA LEU A 181 -0.28 15.85 -3.41
C LEU A 181 0.60 17.11 -3.42
N GLY A 182 1.52 17.22 -4.38
CA GLY A 182 2.32 18.44 -4.57
C GLY A 182 1.51 19.62 -5.14
N THR A 183 0.23 19.43 -5.45
CA THR A 183 -0.67 20.47 -5.99
C THR A 183 -1.99 20.49 -5.23
N GLU A 184 -2.56 21.68 -5.05
CA GLU A 184 -3.86 21.85 -4.36
C GLU A 184 -4.96 21.00 -5.01
N ARG A 185 -5.13 21.10 -6.34
CA ARG A 185 -6.10 20.31 -7.12
C ARG A 185 -5.88 18.80 -7.10
N GLY A 186 -4.65 18.37 -6.84
CA GLY A 186 -4.31 16.95 -6.76
C GLY A 186 -4.45 16.38 -5.35
N THR A 187 -4.77 17.20 -4.35
CA THR A 187 -4.81 16.80 -2.94
C THR A 187 -5.77 15.65 -2.71
N TYR A 188 -7.03 15.77 -3.16
CA TYR A 188 -8.01 14.74 -2.83
C TYR A 188 -7.72 13.42 -3.56
N MET A 189 -7.49 13.49 -4.88
CA MET A 189 -7.08 12.34 -5.70
C MET A 189 -5.82 11.66 -5.15
N GLY A 190 -4.83 12.46 -4.77
CA GLY A 190 -3.57 11.99 -4.21
C GLY A 190 -3.75 11.28 -2.88
N LEU A 191 -4.58 11.83 -1.99
CA LEU A 191 -4.85 11.22 -0.69
C LEU A 191 -5.59 9.90 -0.83
N ILE A 192 -6.55 9.78 -1.75
CA ILE A 192 -7.25 8.51 -2.02
C ILE A 192 -6.27 7.44 -2.52
N THR A 193 -5.48 7.79 -3.54
CA THR A 193 -4.64 6.82 -4.24
C THR A 193 -3.39 6.43 -3.44
N ALA A 194 -2.75 7.37 -2.73
CA ALA A 194 -1.62 7.10 -1.85
C ALA A 194 -2.01 6.23 -0.64
N TRP A 195 -3.26 6.35 -0.17
CA TRP A 195 -3.80 5.55 0.92
C TRP A 195 -4.26 4.16 0.47
N ALA A 196 -5.14 4.07 -0.54
CA ALA A 196 -5.79 2.81 -0.89
C ALA A 196 -4.90 1.87 -1.73
N LEU A 197 -4.22 2.41 -2.75
CA LEU A 197 -3.55 1.57 -3.76
C LEU A 197 -2.40 0.70 -3.21
N PRO A 198 -1.60 1.10 -2.21
CA PRO A 198 -0.62 0.21 -1.60
C PRO A 198 -1.25 -1.04 -0.95
N VAL A 199 -2.40 -0.87 -0.30
CA VAL A 199 -3.12 -1.98 0.35
C VAL A 199 -3.75 -2.89 -0.72
N ILE A 200 -4.34 -2.31 -1.77
CA ILE A 200 -4.84 -3.08 -2.91
C ILE A 200 -3.69 -3.82 -3.61
N ALA A 201 -2.51 -3.20 -3.74
CA ALA A 201 -1.32 -3.82 -4.31
C ALA A 201 -0.86 -5.03 -3.48
N LEU A 202 -0.96 -4.96 -2.15
CA LEU A 202 -0.67 -6.10 -1.27
C LEU A 202 -1.68 -7.24 -1.49
N GLN A 203 -2.98 -6.92 -1.50
CA GLN A 203 -4.04 -7.90 -1.74
C GLN A 203 -3.89 -8.56 -3.12
N TRP A 204 -3.60 -7.78 -4.16
CA TRP A 204 -3.35 -8.26 -5.51
C TRP A 204 -2.04 -9.05 -5.62
N GLY A 205 -0.97 -8.56 -5.00
CA GLY A 205 0.34 -9.22 -4.98
C GLY A 205 0.29 -10.59 -4.29
N PHE A 206 -0.62 -10.78 -3.33
CA PHE A 206 -0.87 -12.07 -2.70
C PHE A 206 -1.85 -12.95 -3.49
N GLY A 207 -2.94 -12.37 -3.99
CA GLY A 207 -4.13 -13.12 -4.44
C GLY A 207 -4.69 -12.72 -5.82
N GLY A 208 -4.00 -11.90 -6.60
CA GLY A 208 -4.47 -11.41 -7.91
C GLY A 208 -4.81 -12.53 -8.90
N ASP A 209 -4.05 -13.63 -8.89
CA ASP A 209 -4.36 -14.83 -9.69
C ASP A 209 -5.63 -15.57 -9.22
N LEU A 210 -6.08 -15.33 -7.99
CA LEU A 210 -7.33 -15.86 -7.43
C LEU A 210 -8.50 -14.91 -7.76
N LEU A 211 -8.25 -13.59 -7.68
CA LEU A 211 -9.22 -12.55 -8.02
C LEU A 211 -9.62 -12.63 -9.49
N VAL A 212 -8.64 -12.73 -10.41
CA VAL A 212 -8.89 -12.80 -11.86
C VAL A 212 -9.71 -14.05 -12.24
N ARG A 213 -9.56 -15.17 -11.52
CA ARG A 213 -10.38 -16.36 -11.79
C ARG A 213 -11.86 -16.15 -11.49
N ARG A 214 -12.16 -15.28 -10.52
CA ARG A 214 -13.52 -14.89 -10.17
C ARG A 214 -13.86 -13.48 -10.64
N TRP A 215 -13.24 -13.01 -11.72
CA TRP A 215 -13.38 -11.61 -12.16
C TRP A 215 -14.85 -11.17 -12.31
N ARG A 216 -15.75 -12.02 -12.80
CA ARG A 216 -17.19 -11.67 -12.90
C ARG A 216 -17.82 -11.39 -11.54
N LEU A 217 -17.61 -12.29 -10.57
CA LEU A 217 -18.10 -12.12 -9.21
C LEU A 217 -17.47 -10.89 -8.57
N VAL A 218 -16.15 -10.72 -8.72
CA VAL A 218 -15.41 -9.58 -8.16
C VAL A 218 -15.91 -8.27 -8.76
N SER A 219 -16.03 -8.18 -10.09
CA SER A 219 -16.50 -6.99 -10.79
C SER A 219 -17.92 -6.62 -10.40
N VAL A 220 -18.84 -7.58 -10.31
CA VAL A 220 -20.23 -7.30 -9.89
C VAL A 220 -20.29 -6.90 -8.41
N ALA A 221 -19.55 -7.60 -7.54
CA ALA A 221 -19.50 -7.30 -6.11
C ALA A 221 -18.86 -5.95 -5.79
N VAL A 222 -17.97 -5.43 -6.65
CA VAL A 222 -17.46 -4.06 -6.56
C VAL A 222 -18.46 -3.07 -7.17
N ALA A 223 -18.95 -3.33 -8.39
CA ALA A 223 -19.75 -2.37 -9.14
C ALA A 223 -21.10 -2.07 -8.49
N VAL A 224 -21.81 -3.08 -7.97
CA VAL A 224 -23.14 -2.89 -7.37
C VAL A 224 -23.13 -1.91 -6.18
N PRO A 225 -22.33 -2.12 -5.12
CA PRO A 225 -22.27 -1.17 -4.02
C PRO A 225 -21.65 0.18 -4.45
N THR A 226 -20.67 0.17 -5.36
CA THR A 226 -20.04 1.41 -5.85
C THR A 226 -21.07 2.31 -6.55
N LEU A 227 -21.81 1.78 -7.51
CA LEU A 227 -22.81 2.54 -8.26
C LEU A 227 -23.97 3.00 -7.36
N TYR A 228 -24.35 2.19 -6.38
CA TYR A 228 -25.35 2.58 -5.39
C TYR A 228 -24.88 3.79 -4.57
N LEU A 229 -23.66 3.73 -4.04
CA LEU A 229 -23.08 4.80 -3.24
C LEU A 229 -22.82 6.07 -4.06
N TRP A 230 -22.44 5.95 -5.33
CA TRP A 230 -22.32 7.10 -6.22
C TRP A 230 -23.64 7.88 -6.34
N VAL A 231 -24.75 7.17 -6.50
CA VAL A 231 -26.08 7.82 -6.58
C VAL A 231 -26.45 8.44 -5.25
N ALA A 232 -26.26 7.71 -4.14
CA ALA A 232 -26.60 8.21 -2.80
C ALA A 232 -25.77 9.44 -2.44
N ASP A 233 -24.48 9.45 -2.73
CA ASP A 233 -23.56 10.54 -2.43
C ASP A 233 -23.81 11.77 -3.32
N ALA A 234 -24.05 11.58 -4.62
CA ALA A 234 -24.44 12.67 -5.52
C ALA A 234 -25.71 13.40 -5.02
N LEU A 235 -26.68 12.65 -4.47
CA LEU A 235 -27.87 13.23 -3.85
C LEU A 235 -27.53 13.98 -2.55
N ALA A 236 -26.66 13.42 -1.70
CA ALA A 236 -26.26 14.04 -0.45
C ALA A 236 -25.51 15.38 -0.65
N ILE A 237 -24.57 15.42 -1.61
CA ILE A 237 -23.89 16.65 -2.02
C ILE A 237 -24.91 17.65 -2.59
N GLY A 238 -25.82 17.17 -3.45
CA GLY A 238 -26.91 18.00 -4.01
C GLY A 238 -27.84 18.60 -2.95
N TRP A 239 -27.99 17.92 -1.81
CA TRP A 239 -28.77 18.39 -0.66
C TRP A 239 -27.94 19.10 0.41
N SER A 240 -26.65 19.34 0.15
CA SER A 240 -25.74 20.04 1.06
C SER A 240 -25.69 19.41 2.46
N ILE A 241 -25.73 18.07 2.54
CA ILE A 241 -25.50 17.36 3.80
C ILE A 241 -24.01 17.43 4.15
N TRP A 242 -23.17 17.25 3.13
CA TRP A 242 -21.74 17.55 3.12
C TRP A 242 -21.36 18.23 1.81
N TRP A 243 -20.16 18.79 1.78
CA TRP A 243 -19.58 19.48 0.63
C TRP A 243 -18.15 19.01 0.40
N ILE A 244 -17.70 19.10 -0.85
CA ILE A 244 -16.32 18.85 -1.29
C ILE A 244 -15.75 20.17 -1.79
N ASP A 245 -14.53 20.52 -1.39
CA ASP A 245 -13.86 21.74 -1.86
C ASP A 245 -13.44 21.59 -3.33
N PRO A 246 -13.97 22.41 -4.25
CA PRO A 246 -13.56 22.38 -5.65
C PRO A 246 -12.06 22.65 -5.85
N ALA A 247 -11.41 23.40 -4.95
CA ALA A 247 -9.97 23.69 -5.05
C ALA A 247 -9.10 22.45 -4.82
N ALA A 248 -9.57 21.51 -4.00
CA ALA A 248 -8.89 20.25 -3.69
C ALA A 248 -9.11 19.13 -4.72
N THR A 249 -9.96 19.38 -5.73
CA THR A 249 -10.33 18.40 -6.78
C THR A 249 -9.75 18.76 -8.15
N VAL A 250 -9.66 17.77 -9.04
CA VAL A 250 -9.22 17.96 -10.43
C VAL A 250 -10.25 18.69 -11.29
N GLY A 251 -11.48 18.85 -10.79
CA GLY A 251 -12.55 19.62 -11.44
C GLY A 251 -13.39 18.83 -12.44
N TRP A 252 -13.28 17.50 -12.49
CA TRP A 252 -14.16 16.65 -13.29
C TRP A 252 -15.24 16.02 -12.42
N SER A 253 -16.48 16.00 -12.92
CA SER A 253 -17.60 15.37 -12.24
C SER A 253 -18.45 14.53 -13.19
N ALA A 254 -19.06 13.47 -12.66
CA ALA A 254 -20.03 12.63 -13.34
C ALA A 254 -21.37 12.72 -12.60
N PHE A 255 -22.41 13.24 -13.27
CA PHE A 255 -23.75 13.41 -12.67
C PHE A 255 -23.77 14.20 -11.35
N GLY A 256 -22.90 15.20 -11.20
CA GLY A 256 -22.79 16.02 -9.99
C GLY A 256 -21.85 15.46 -8.91
N LEU A 257 -21.33 14.24 -9.10
CA LEU A 257 -20.34 13.62 -8.21
C LEU A 257 -18.92 13.91 -8.70
N PRO A 258 -18.04 14.53 -7.88
CA PRO A 258 -16.61 14.65 -8.22
C PRO A 258 -15.99 13.29 -8.57
N ILE A 259 -15.05 13.25 -9.52
CA ILE A 259 -14.42 11.99 -9.94
C ILE A 259 -13.62 11.35 -8.79
N GLU A 260 -13.12 12.15 -7.85
CA GLU A 260 -12.47 11.72 -6.62
C GLU A 260 -13.44 10.98 -5.71
N GLU A 261 -14.65 11.49 -5.48
CA GLU A 261 -15.70 10.79 -4.73
C GLU A 261 -16.08 9.48 -5.39
N ALA A 262 -16.25 9.51 -6.72
CA ALA A 262 -16.52 8.30 -7.49
C ALA A 262 -15.40 7.25 -7.30
N LEU A 263 -14.15 7.71 -7.35
CA LEU A 263 -12.98 6.86 -7.11
C LEU A 263 -12.92 6.37 -5.67
N PHE A 264 -13.24 7.19 -4.67
CA PHE A 264 -13.25 6.84 -3.25
C PHE A 264 -14.17 5.64 -2.99
N PHE A 265 -15.43 5.69 -3.45
CA PHE A 265 -16.34 4.55 -3.32
C PHE A 265 -15.87 3.33 -4.13
N LEU A 266 -15.25 3.53 -5.29
CA LEU A 266 -14.70 2.42 -6.06
C LEU A 266 -13.56 1.72 -5.29
N VAL A 267 -12.57 2.46 -4.79
CA VAL A 267 -11.39 1.88 -4.14
C VAL A 267 -11.73 1.27 -2.77
N THR A 268 -12.65 1.87 -2.01
CA THR A 268 -13.12 1.31 -0.74
C THR A 268 -13.87 -0.02 -0.96
N ASN A 269 -14.72 -0.11 -1.99
CA ASN A 269 -15.37 -1.37 -2.35
C ASN A 269 -14.37 -2.41 -2.90
N VAL A 270 -13.35 -1.99 -3.66
CA VAL A 270 -12.25 -2.87 -4.09
C VAL A 270 -11.50 -3.42 -2.88
N LEU A 271 -11.12 -2.59 -1.91
CA LEU A 271 -10.41 -3.00 -0.69
C LEU A 271 -11.17 -4.11 0.07
N VAL A 272 -12.49 -3.93 0.24
CA VAL A 272 -13.34 -4.91 0.94
C VAL A 272 -13.50 -6.18 0.12
N VAL A 273 -13.86 -6.07 -1.16
CA VAL A 273 -14.12 -7.25 -2.02
C VAL A 273 -12.85 -8.06 -2.24
N PHE A 274 -11.72 -7.42 -2.53
CA PHE A 274 -10.44 -8.11 -2.73
C PHE A 274 -10.01 -8.79 -1.44
N GLY A 275 -10.04 -8.07 -0.31
CA GLY A 275 -9.70 -8.61 1.00
C GLY A 275 -10.54 -9.84 1.36
N MET A 276 -11.86 -9.75 1.20
CA MET A 276 -12.79 -10.84 1.51
C MET A 276 -12.62 -12.04 0.58
N VAL A 277 -12.53 -11.82 -0.74
CA VAL A 277 -12.36 -12.92 -1.70
C VAL A 277 -11.03 -13.65 -1.44
N VAL A 278 -9.94 -12.91 -1.24
CA VAL A 278 -8.63 -13.49 -0.91
C VAL A 278 -8.66 -14.19 0.44
N ALA A 279 -9.26 -13.60 1.48
CA ALA A 279 -9.32 -14.21 2.80
C ALA A 279 -10.10 -15.53 2.80
N LEU A 280 -11.19 -15.61 2.03
CA LEU A 280 -12.05 -16.79 1.97
C LEU A 280 -11.54 -17.87 1.02
N HIS A 281 -10.79 -17.49 -0.02
CA HIS A 281 -10.38 -18.43 -1.05
C HIS A 281 -9.59 -19.63 -0.47
N PRO A 282 -9.96 -20.90 -0.76
CA PRO A 282 -9.34 -22.09 -0.18
C PRO A 282 -7.82 -22.16 -0.33
N ALA A 283 -7.28 -21.68 -1.46
CA ALA A 283 -5.84 -21.65 -1.74
C ALA A 283 -5.01 -20.68 -0.87
N SER A 284 -5.63 -19.72 -0.19
CA SER A 284 -4.91 -18.67 0.55
C SER A 284 -4.14 -19.19 1.76
N MET A 285 -4.70 -20.11 2.55
CA MET A 285 -4.07 -20.63 3.77
C MET A 285 -2.91 -21.58 3.43
N PRO A 286 -3.03 -22.53 2.48
CA PRO A 286 -1.88 -23.27 1.98
C PRO A 286 -0.79 -22.36 1.43
N ARG A 287 -1.15 -21.28 0.71
CA ARG A 287 -0.19 -20.30 0.18
C ARG A 287 0.52 -19.55 1.31
N LEU A 288 -0.23 -19.04 2.29
CA LEU A 288 0.32 -18.36 3.46
C LEU A 288 1.26 -19.28 4.24
N ARG A 289 0.82 -20.51 4.53
CA ARG A 289 1.66 -21.53 5.16
C ARG A 289 2.89 -21.85 4.31
N GLY A 290 2.78 -21.91 2.98
CA GLY A 290 3.93 -22.12 2.09
C GLY A 290 4.90 -20.94 2.05
N ILE A 291 4.44 -19.71 2.31
CA ILE A 291 5.31 -18.54 2.50
C ILE A 291 6.02 -18.64 3.85
N MET A 292 5.30 -18.99 4.91
CA MET A 292 5.84 -19.07 6.28
C MET A 292 6.76 -20.29 6.49
N ALA A 293 6.37 -21.46 6.01
CA ALA A 293 7.07 -22.74 6.18
C ALA A 293 8.07 -23.03 5.07
N GLY A 294 7.90 -22.50 3.86
CA GLY A 294 8.75 -22.76 2.70
C GLY A 294 10.10 -22.02 2.72
N GLY A 295 10.64 -21.77 3.91
CA GLY A 295 11.87 -21.02 4.10
C GLY A 295 11.83 -19.67 3.40
N ARG A 296 10.76 -18.87 3.58
CA ARG A 296 10.61 -17.49 3.06
C ARG A 296 9.99 -16.55 4.09
N ALA A 297 10.13 -16.87 5.38
CA ALA A 297 9.57 -16.13 6.49
C ALA A 297 10.10 -14.68 6.62
N TRP A 298 11.17 -14.33 5.89
CA TRP A 298 11.66 -12.96 5.79
C TRP A 298 10.79 -12.06 4.91
N ARG A 299 9.98 -12.60 4.00
CA ARG A 299 9.20 -11.77 3.06
C ARG A 299 8.15 -10.89 3.76
N PRO A 300 7.34 -11.37 4.71
CA PRO A 300 6.37 -10.52 5.40
C PRO A 300 6.96 -9.26 6.03
N PRO A 301 8.02 -9.30 6.87
CA PRO A 301 8.60 -8.07 7.42
C PRO A 301 9.22 -7.17 6.35
N LEU A 302 9.79 -7.71 5.26
CA LEU A 302 10.26 -6.88 4.13
C LEU A 302 9.10 -6.19 3.40
N VAL A 303 7.97 -6.86 3.21
CA VAL A 303 6.79 -6.22 2.61
C VAL A 303 6.23 -5.14 3.54
N LEU A 304 6.14 -5.42 4.84
CA LEU A 304 5.68 -4.47 5.84
C LEU A 304 6.62 -3.26 5.95
N TRP A 305 7.93 -3.45 5.80
CA TRP A 305 8.90 -2.36 5.70
C TRP A 305 8.53 -1.40 4.55
N ALA A 306 8.37 -1.92 3.33
CA ALA A 306 8.05 -1.09 2.18
C ALA A 306 6.73 -0.34 2.37
N VAL A 307 5.71 -1.03 2.89
CA VAL A 307 4.39 -0.43 3.18
C VAL A 307 4.50 0.65 4.26
N SER A 308 5.29 0.44 5.31
CA SER A 308 5.44 1.40 6.41
C SER A 308 6.10 2.72 6.00
N MET A 309 6.82 2.76 4.87
CA MET A 309 7.43 3.98 4.36
C MET A 309 6.46 4.86 3.57
N VAL A 310 5.37 4.30 3.03
CA VAL A 310 4.43 5.04 2.17
C VAL A 310 3.72 6.19 2.91
N PRO A 311 3.25 6.02 4.17
CA PRO A 311 2.58 7.11 4.89
C PRO A 311 3.52 8.19 5.44
N ALA A 312 4.84 7.95 5.47
CA ALA A 312 5.78 8.82 6.18
C ALA A 312 5.76 10.28 5.70
N PRO A 313 5.64 10.58 4.40
CA PRO A 313 5.51 11.96 3.91
C PRO A 313 4.15 12.61 4.21
N LEU A 314 3.12 11.80 4.48
CA LEU A 314 1.75 12.28 4.72
C LEU A 314 1.54 12.71 6.17
N ALA A 315 2.39 12.24 7.09
CA ALA A 315 2.34 12.59 8.50
C ALA A 315 3.75 12.95 9.02
N PRO A 316 4.25 14.16 8.71
CA PRO A 316 5.61 14.58 9.07
C PRO A 316 5.91 14.48 10.58
N THR A 317 4.92 14.73 11.44
CA THR A 317 5.05 14.60 12.90
C THR A 317 5.29 13.17 13.37
N LEU A 318 4.85 12.17 12.59
CA LEU A 318 5.04 10.75 12.86
C LEU A 318 6.23 10.16 12.09
N PHE A 319 6.96 10.98 11.32
CA PHE A 319 8.11 10.52 10.56
C PHE A 319 9.11 9.73 11.41
N PRO A 320 9.47 10.15 12.65
CA PRO A 320 10.35 9.36 13.50
C PRO A 320 9.82 7.94 13.76
N VAL A 321 8.53 7.81 14.08
CA VAL A 321 7.90 6.51 14.33
C VAL A 321 7.98 5.63 13.08
N PHE A 322 7.63 6.16 11.91
CA PHE A 322 7.73 5.41 10.65
C PHE A 322 9.16 5.00 10.32
N ALA A 323 10.15 5.88 10.54
CA ALA A 323 11.56 5.57 10.30
C ALA A 323 12.05 4.40 11.18
N TYR A 324 11.70 4.39 12.48
CA TYR A 324 12.06 3.30 13.38
C TYR A 324 11.31 1.99 13.04
N VAL A 325 10.01 2.06 12.74
CA VAL A 325 9.22 0.89 12.34
C VAL A 325 9.76 0.28 11.05
N ALA A 326 9.98 1.10 10.02
CA ALA A 326 10.54 0.68 8.75
C ALA A 326 11.90 0.02 8.95
N THR A 327 12.83 0.70 9.63
CA THR A 327 14.19 0.18 9.85
C THR A 327 14.18 -1.13 10.65
N GLY A 328 13.34 -1.23 11.68
CA GLY A 328 13.18 -2.45 12.47
C GLY A 328 12.63 -3.62 11.66
N LEU A 329 11.60 -3.38 10.84
CA LEU A 329 11.03 -4.39 9.94
C LEU A 329 12.03 -4.86 8.88
N LEU A 330 12.80 -3.94 8.30
CA LEU A 330 13.87 -4.26 7.36
C LEU A 330 14.94 -5.13 8.02
N ALA A 331 15.44 -4.71 9.18
CA ALA A 331 16.46 -5.43 9.94
C ALA A 331 15.99 -6.83 10.35
N LEU A 332 14.74 -6.97 10.80
CA LEU A 332 14.13 -8.26 11.15
C LEU A 332 13.99 -9.16 9.92
N GLY A 333 13.54 -8.63 8.78
CA GLY A 333 13.45 -9.38 7.53
C GLY A 333 14.81 -9.89 7.07
N VAL A 334 15.82 -9.03 7.07
CA VAL A 334 17.21 -9.43 6.77
C VAL A 334 17.73 -10.45 7.78
N PHE A 335 17.43 -10.31 9.07
CA PHE A 335 17.82 -11.30 10.08
C PHE A 335 17.21 -12.67 9.84
N ILE A 336 15.89 -12.74 9.58
CA ILE A 336 15.21 -14.00 9.28
C ILE A 336 15.77 -14.62 7.98
N TYR A 337 16.12 -13.78 6.99
CA TYR A 337 16.78 -14.23 5.77
C TYR A 337 18.12 -14.89 6.09
N VAL A 338 19.03 -14.18 6.77
CA VAL A 338 20.36 -14.69 7.10
C VAL A 338 20.25 -15.93 8.00
N TRP A 339 19.36 -15.93 8.99
CA TRP A 339 19.11 -17.10 9.84
C TRP A 339 18.67 -18.32 9.04
N SER A 340 17.75 -18.15 8.10
CA SER A 340 17.24 -19.25 7.27
C SER A 340 18.30 -19.85 6.33
N ARG A 341 19.32 -19.07 5.95
CA ARG A 341 20.37 -19.47 5.01
C ARG A 341 21.64 -19.97 5.70
N TYR A 342 22.00 -19.36 6.82
CA TYR A 342 23.30 -19.57 7.49
C TYR A 342 23.14 -20.09 8.93
N GLY A 343 21.91 -20.26 9.41
CA GLY A 343 21.63 -20.77 10.76
C GLY A 343 22.08 -19.81 11.85
N ARG A 344 22.62 -20.36 12.95
CA ARG A 344 22.98 -19.61 14.16
C ARG A 344 24.09 -18.57 13.95
N VAL A 345 24.90 -18.69 12.88
CA VAL A 345 25.90 -17.68 12.49
C VAL A 345 25.24 -16.31 12.26
N ALA A 346 23.95 -16.27 11.91
CA ALA A 346 23.20 -15.02 11.79
C ALA A 346 23.24 -14.16 13.08
N ILE A 347 23.28 -14.78 14.27
CA ILE A 347 23.40 -14.04 15.55
C ILE A 347 24.75 -13.31 15.58
N VAL A 348 25.83 -13.99 15.21
CA VAL A 348 27.18 -13.45 15.22
C VAL A 348 27.31 -12.33 14.19
N LEU A 349 26.83 -12.55 12.96
CA LEU A 349 26.84 -11.54 11.91
C LEU A 349 26.05 -10.28 12.32
N PHE A 350 24.85 -10.47 12.91
CA PHE A 350 24.04 -9.37 13.42
C PHE A 350 24.75 -8.61 14.54
N ALA A 351 25.25 -9.32 15.55
CA ALA A 351 25.95 -8.71 16.67
C ALA A 351 27.19 -7.93 16.21
N VAL A 352 27.97 -8.50 15.29
CA VAL A 352 29.15 -7.84 14.73
C VAL A 352 28.78 -6.57 13.97
N ALA A 353 27.80 -6.62 13.06
CA ALA A 353 27.38 -5.44 12.32
C ALA A 353 26.76 -4.36 13.21
N PHE A 354 25.93 -4.77 14.18
CA PHE A 354 25.30 -3.86 15.12
C PHE A 354 26.33 -3.17 16.01
N VAL A 355 27.25 -3.93 16.62
CA VAL A 355 28.32 -3.37 17.46
C VAL A 355 29.26 -2.51 16.63
N PHE A 356 29.63 -2.93 15.43
CA PHE A 356 30.43 -2.13 14.51
C PHE A 356 29.76 -0.78 14.24
N GLY A 357 28.47 -0.78 13.90
CA GLY A 357 27.69 0.44 13.67
C GLY A 357 27.69 1.37 14.89
N VAL A 358 27.43 0.84 16.09
CA VAL A 358 27.47 1.66 17.33
C VAL A 358 28.86 2.26 17.55
N VAL A 359 29.92 1.47 17.39
CA VAL A 359 31.30 1.91 17.66
C VAL A 359 31.76 2.95 16.64
N VAL A 360 31.56 2.70 15.34
CA VAL A 360 32.04 3.61 14.29
C VAL A 360 31.30 4.95 14.35
N GLU A 361 30.01 4.94 14.66
CA GLU A 361 29.19 6.15 14.80
C GLU A 361 29.50 6.91 16.10
N ALA A 362 29.76 6.21 17.20
CA ALA A 362 30.19 6.85 18.44
C ALA A 362 31.55 7.55 18.28
N ILE A 363 32.49 6.92 17.55
CA ILE A 363 33.77 7.54 17.19
C ILE A 363 33.54 8.72 16.24
N GLY A 364 32.69 8.55 15.22
CA GLY A 364 32.32 9.59 14.26
C GLY A 364 31.76 10.83 14.94
N ALA A 365 30.74 10.67 15.78
CA ALA A 365 30.11 11.76 16.51
C ALA A 365 31.07 12.45 17.51
N ALA A 366 32.02 11.72 18.10
CA ALA A 366 32.97 12.28 19.05
C ALA A 366 34.17 12.99 18.40
N THR A 367 34.61 12.52 17.22
CA THR A 367 35.88 12.96 16.61
C THR A 367 35.72 13.69 15.27
N GLY A 368 34.55 13.56 14.65
CA GLY A 368 34.30 14.00 13.28
C GLY A 368 34.90 13.10 12.19
N VAL A 369 35.53 11.98 12.55
CA VAL A 369 36.16 11.04 11.61
C VAL A 369 35.44 9.68 11.69
N PRO A 370 35.02 9.06 10.56
CA PRO A 370 35.31 9.46 9.18
C PRO A 370 34.24 10.35 8.53
N PHE A 371 33.11 10.60 9.19
CA PHE A 371 31.91 11.14 8.54
C PHE A 371 31.90 12.67 8.36
N GLY A 372 32.79 13.39 9.03
CA GLY A 372 32.67 14.83 9.28
C GLY A 372 32.14 15.09 10.70
N ALA A 373 32.19 16.33 11.19
CA ALA A 373 31.64 16.67 12.50
C ALA A 373 30.10 16.76 12.44
N TYR A 374 29.41 16.00 13.29
CA TYR A 374 27.95 15.97 13.35
C TYR A 374 27.44 15.69 14.75
N ALA A 375 26.19 16.03 14.99
CA ALA A 375 25.47 15.71 16.23
C ALA A 375 24.14 15.02 15.91
N TYR A 376 23.86 13.94 16.61
CA TYR A 376 22.54 13.30 16.58
C TYR A 376 21.51 14.15 17.32
N THR A 377 20.38 14.36 16.68
CA THR A 377 19.21 15.08 17.20
C THR A 377 17.93 14.24 17.13
N ALA A 378 18.02 13.02 16.61
CA ALA A 378 16.90 12.10 16.47
C ALA A 378 16.23 11.79 17.82
N THR A 379 14.90 11.85 17.82
CA THR A 379 14.09 11.38 18.95
C THR A 379 13.97 9.86 18.91
N GLY A 380 14.12 9.19 20.04
CA GLY A 380 13.88 7.74 20.14
C GLY A 380 14.98 7.02 20.90
N PRO A 381 14.97 5.68 20.90
CA PRO A 381 15.97 4.90 21.61
C PRO A 381 17.35 5.06 20.96
N SER A 382 18.37 5.22 21.80
CA SER A 382 19.77 5.37 21.43
C SER A 382 20.68 4.49 22.30
N LEU A 383 21.83 4.11 21.78
CA LEU A 383 22.89 3.41 22.51
C LEU A 383 24.20 4.18 22.33
N LEU A 384 24.85 4.57 23.43
CA LEU A 384 26.05 5.43 23.43
C LEU A 384 25.86 6.74 22.64
N GLY A 385 24.66 7.32 22.67
CA GLY A 385 24.32 8.53 21.91
C GLY A 385 23.99 8.30 20.43
N VAL A 386 24.14 7.07 19.94
CA VAL A 386 23.81 6.68 18.55
C VAL A 386 22.36 6.19 18.49
N PRO A 387 21.46 6.79 17.68
CA PRO A 387 20.09 6.33 17.52
C PRO A 387 20.04 4.89 17.00
N LEU A 388 19.20 4.02 17.59
CA LEU A 388 19.20 2.58 17.27
C LEU A 388 18.90 2.25 15.80
N LEU A 389 18.24 3.15 15.06
CA LEU A 389 18.01 2.97 13.63
C LEU A 389 19.33 2.90 12.83
N VAL A 390 20.39 3.57 13.27
CA VAL A 390 21.68 3.61 12.57
C VAL A 390 22.39 2.25 12.59
N PRO A 391 22.66 1.61 13.74
CA PRO A 391 23.28 0.28 13.76
C PRO A 391 22.38 -0.82 13.15
N LEU A 392 21.05 -0.66 13.20
CA LEU A 392 20.12 -1.53 12.46
C LEU A 392 20.24 -1.34 10.94
N GLY A 393 20.45 -0.10 10.49
CA GLY A 393 20.78 0.24 9.11
C GLY A 393 22.09 -0.39 8.65
N TRP A 394 23.16 -0.24 9.44
CA TRP A 394 24.46 -0.88 9.19
C TRP A 394 24.32 -2.39 8.99
N TRP A 395 23.55 -3.06 9.84
CA TRP A 395 23.21 -4.48 9.67
C TRP A 395 22.47 -4.75 8.36
N ALA A 396 21.28 -4.16 8.20
CA ALA A 396 20.36 -4.55 7.15
C ALA A 396 20.90 -4.20 5.76
N PHE A 397 21.35 -2.95 5.60
CA PHE A 397 21.76 -2.43 4.31
C PHE A 397 23.11 -2.98 3.85
N THR A 398 24.00 -3.38 4.76
CA THR A 398 25.25 -4.05 4.38
C THR A 398 24.99 -5.44 3.82
N ILE A 399 24.11 -6.23 4.43
CA ILE A 399 23.73 -7.55 3.89
C ILE A 399 23.03 -7.41 2.53
N ILE A 400 22.14 -6.42 2.38
CA ILE A 400 21.48 -6.11 1.11
C ILE A 400 22.53 -5.72 0.04
N ALA A 401 23.46 -4.84 0.39
CA ALA A 401 24.53 -4.39 -0.50
C ALA A 401 25.43 -5.56 -0.96
N ILE A 402 25.76 -6.49 -0.06
CA ILE A 402 26.49 -7.73 -0.41
C ILE A 402 25.68 -8.58 -1.40
N ALA A 403 24.37 -8.74 -1.18
CA ALA A 403 23.51 -9.54 -2.06
C ALA A 403 23.33 -8.93 -3.47
N VAL A 404 23.41 -7.61 -3.59
CA VAL A 404 23.36 -6.89 -4.88
C VAL A 404 24.68 -7.01 -5.63
N ALA A 405 25.81 -7.11 -4.93
CA ALA A 405 27.12 -7.26 -5.56
C ALA A 405 27.22 -8.55 -6.41
N PRO A 406 27.91 -8.51 -7.56
CA PRO A 406 28.27 -9.72 -8.29
C PRO A 406 29.19 -10.63 -7.44
N PRO A 407 29.11 -11.96 -7.62
CA PRO A 407 29.98 -12.89 -6.91
C PRO A 407 31.46 -12.51 -7.01
N GLY A 408 32.16 -12.52 -5.88
CA GLY A 408 33.58 -12.14 -5.79
C GLY A 408 33.88 -10.64 -5.87
N ARG A 409 32.87 -9.77 -6.02
CA ARG A 409 33.04 -8.30 -6.09
C ARG A 409 32.44 -7.55 -4.90
N ALA A 410 32.02 -8.26 -3.85
CA ALA A 410 31.38 -7.68 -2.68
C ALA A 410 32.19 -6.54 -2.04
N LEU A 411 33.51 -6.71 -1.87
CA LEU A 411 34.38 -5.70 -1.24
C LEU A 411 34.44 -4.36 -2.00
N LEU A 412 34.14 -4.35 -3.30
CA LEU A 412 34.12 -3.13 -4.11
C LEU A 412 32.70 -2.60 -4.28
N VAL A 413 31.77 -3.48 -4.65
CA VAL A 413 30.42 -3.06 -5.07
C VAL A 413 29.50 -2.82 -3.88
N ALA A 414 29.61 -3.57 -2.78
CA ALA A 414 28.74 -3.37 -1.63
C ALA A 414 28.95 -2.02 -0.94
N PRO A 415 30.19 -1.53 -0.71
CA PRO A 415 30.40 -0.18 -0.17
C PRO A 415 29.88 0.93 -1.10
N LEU A 416 30.02 0.77 -2.42
CA LEU A 416 29.40 1.69 -3.38
C LEU A 416 27.88 1.67 -3.32
N ALA A 417 27.28 0.49 -3.09
CA ALA A 417 25.84 0.35 -2.92
C ALA A 417 25.33 1.06 -1.66
N LEU A 418 26.12 1.04 -0.57
CA LEU A 418 25.85 1.78 0.66
C LEU A 418 25.92 3.30 0.41
N VAL A 419 26.98 3.79 -0.24
CA VAL A 419 27.11 5.20 -0.59
C VAL A 419 25.98 5.66 -1.53
N ALA A 420 25.58 4.83 -2.50
CA ALA A 420 24.47 5.14 -3.40
C ALA A 420 23.14 5.32 -2.66
N TRP A 421 22.92 4.54 -1.59
CA TRP A 421 21.77 4.70 -0.70
C TRP A 421 21.91 5.95 0.18
N ASP A 422 23.10 6.19 0.72
CA ASP A 422 23.44 7.33 1.57
C ASP A 422 23.23 8.69 0.88
N LEU A 423 23.51 8.77 -0.43
CA LEU A 423 23.25 9.94 -1.27
C LEU A 423 21.78 10.40 -1.26
N GLY A 424 20.84 9.53 -0.91
CA GLY A 424 19.44 9.88 -0.71
C GLY A 424 19.04 9.95 0.77
N LEU A 425 19.57 9.04 1.60
CA LEU A 425 19.20 8.92 3.01
C LEU A 425 19.64 10.12 3.83
N ASP A 426 20.90 10.51 3.73
CA ASP A 426 21.46 11.52 4.62
C ASP A 426 20.89 12.92 4.38
N PRO A 427 20.71 13.40 3.13
CA PRO A 427 19.99 14.65 2.89
C PRO A 427 18.58 14.63 3.50
N LEU A 428 17.87 13.51 3.38
CA LEU A 428 16.54 13.34 3.94
C LEU A 428 16.59 13.38 5.48
N MET A 429 17.49 12.65 6.11
CA MET A 429 17.59 12.58 7.57
C MET A 429 18.08 13.89 8.19
N VAL A 430 18.95 14.63 7.50
CA VAL A 430 19.33 16.00 7.90
C VAL A 430 18.12 16.93 7.85
N GLN A 431 17.32 16.87 6.78
CA GLN A 431 16.12 17.69 6.65
C GLN A 431 15.05 17.32 7.69
N GLN A 432 14.91 16.04 8.03
CA GLN A 432 13.99 15.56 9.07
C GLN A 432 14.55 15.74 10.49
N GLY A 433 15.74 16.32 10.65
CA GLY A 433 16.32 16.67 11.95
C GLY A 433 16.80 15.47 12.76
N PHE A 434 17.21 14.37 12.12
CA PHE A 434 17.78 13.21 12.82
C PHE A 434 19.23 13.42 13.22
N TRP A 435 19.98 14.16 12.40
CA TRP A 435 21.32 14.63 12.70
C TRP A 435 21.61 15.92 11.94
N ARG A 436 22.61 16.65 12.41
CA ARG A 436 23.11 17.87 11.78
C ARG A 436 24.62 17.81 11.66
N PHE A 437 25.15 18.19 10.50
CA PHE A 437 26.59 18.36 10.30
C PHE A 437 27.01 19.79 10.67
N ASP A 438 28.10 19.93 11.42
CA ASP A 438 28.63 21.23 11.82
C ASP A 438 29.24 21.94 10.60
N GLY A 439 28.84 23.20 10.39
CA GLY A 439 29.22 23.96 9.18
C GLY A 439 28.44 23.57 7.91
N GLY A 440 27.51 22.62 8.01
CA GLY A 440 26.73 22.10 6.88
C GLY A 440 27.57 21.23 5.94
N GLY A 441 27.16 21.14 4.68
CA GLY A 441 27.84 20.28 3.71
C GLY A 441 27.49 20.64 2.27
N ALA A 442 28.45 20.40 1.37
CA ALA A 442 28.35 20.79 -0.04
C ALA A 442 27.21 20.09 -0.79
N TYR A 443 26.75 18.93 -0.30
CA TYR A 443 25.66 18.18 -0.90
C TYR A 443 24.47 18.16 0.06
N LEU A 444 23.54 19.10 -0.13
CA LEU A 444 22.27 19.17 0.60
C LEU A 444 22.43 19.11 2.14
N GLY A 445 23.47 19.77 2.67
CA GLY A 445 23.75 19.78 4.11
C GLY A 445 24.66 18.64 4.59
N VAL A 446 25.11 17.76 3.70
CA VAL A 446 25.99 16.60 4.00
C VAL A 446 27.39 16.84 3.43
N PRO A 447 28.47 16.72 4.23
CA PRO A 447 29.85 16.90 3.77
C PRO A 447 30.33 15.70 2.96
N LEU A 448 31.26 15.93 2.02
CA LEU A 448 31.80 14.86 1.18
C LEU A 448 32.56 13.78 1.98
N SER A 449 33.10 14.15 3.15
CA SER A 449 33.71 13.20 4.10
C SER A 449 32.73 12.11 4.52
N ASN A 450 31.44 12.40 4.62
CA ASN A 450 30.41 11.43 5.01
C ASN A 450 30.38 10.24 4.05
N PHE A 451 30.27 10.52 2.75
CA PHE A 451 30.22 9.50 1.70
C PHE A 451 31.52 8.69 1.63
N VAL A 452 32.67 9.34 1.85
CA VAL A 452 33.97 8.65 1.95
C VAL A 452 34.00 7.75 3.19
N GLY A 453 33.50 8.23 4.33
CA GLY A 453 33.38 7.48 5.56
C GLY A 453 32.49 6.25 5.42
N TRP A 454 31.31 6.39 4.80
CA TRP A 454 30.42 5.29 4.47
C TRP A 454 31.09 4.25 3.56
N PHE A 455 31.88 4.68 2.57
CA PHE A 455 32.64 3.77 1.74
C PHE A 455 33.69 2.98 2.55
N VAL A 456 34.50 3.67 3.36
CA VAL A 456 35.60 3.05 4.12
C VAL A 456 35.06 2.15 5.23
N ALA A 457 34.14 2.64 6.05
CA ALA A 457 33.50 1.88 7.12
C ALA A 457 32.67 0.72 6.54
N GLY A 458 31.95 0.95 5.44
CA GLY A 458 31.23 -0.09 4.71
C GLY A 458 32.15 -1.18 4.18
N ALA A 459 33.29 -0.83 3.58
CA ALA A 459 34.28 -1.80 3.11
C ALA A 459 34.85 -2.65 4.27
N ALA A 460 35.14 -2.02 5.41
CA ALA A 460 35.61 -2.72 6.61
C ALA A 460 34.55 -3.70 7.14
N LEU A 461 33.28 -3.28 7.21
CA LEU A 461 32.20 -4.13 7.68
C LEU A 461 31.92 -5.29 6.70
N VAL A 462 31.88 -5.02 5.39
CA VAL A 462 31.72 -6.05 4.36
C VAL A 462 32.85 -7.08 4.46
N TRP A 463 34.09 -6.63 4.61
CA TRP A 463 35.24 -7.51 4.83
C TRP A 463 35.03 -8.39 6.08
N LEU A 464 34.67 -7.79 7.22
CA LEU A 464 34.49 -8.53 8.46
C LEU A 464 33.39 -9.59 8.35
N LEU A 465 32.22 -9.24 7.82
CA LEU A 465 31.09 -10.16 7.68
C LEU A 465 31.40 -11.30 6.69
N THR A 466 32.04 -11.00 5.57
CA THR A 466 32.41 -12.01 4.56
C THR A 466 33.56 -12.90 5.01
N ARG A 467 34.39 -12.45 5.97
CA ARG A 467 35.40 -13.29 6.62
C ARG A 467 34.78 -14.26 7.63
N ILE A 468 33.72 -13.84 8.33
CA ILE A 468 32.96 -14.70 9.25
C ILE A 468 32.14 -15.74 8.48
N GLU A 469 31.47 -15.33 7.39
CA GLU A 469 30.65 -16.20 6.55
C GLU A 469 30.91 -15.94 5.07
N GLY A 470 31.85 -16.72 4.50
CA GLY A 470 32.27 -16.58 3.10
C GLY A 470 31.14 -16.81 2.09
N ARG A 471 30.10 -17.59 2.45
CA ARG A 471 28.96 -17.85 1.56
C ARG A 471 28.15 -16.60 1.25
N LEU A 472 28.26 -15.53 2.05
CA LEU A 472 27.65 -14.23 1.74
C LEU A 472 28.11 -13.69 0.38
N THR A 473 29.37 -13.94 -0.02
CA THR A 473 29.96 -13.40 -1.26
C THR A 473 29.41 -14.01 -2.55
N VAL A 474 28.68 -15.13 -2.44
CA VAL A 474 28.08 -15.84 -3.58
C VAL A 474 26.55 -15.88 -3.49
N ASP A 475 25.96 -15.43 -2.39
CA ASP A 475 24.50 -15.44 -2.22
C ASP A 475 23.85 -14.23 -2.89
N THR A 476 23.43 -14.45 -4.13
CA THR A 476 22.76 -13.45 -4.96
C THR A 476 21.25 -13.46 -4.74
N ALA A 477 20.82 -13.23 -3.50
CA ALA A 477 19.43 -13.28 -3.08
C ALA A 477 18.53 -12.35 -3.92
N TYR A 478 17.64 -12.91 -4.74
CA TYR A 478 16.71 -12.11 -5.55
C TYR A 478 15.84 -11.17 -4.69
N ASP A 479 15.32 -11.67 -3.56
CA ASP A 479 14.44 -10.87 -2.70
C ASP A 479 15.14 -9.63 -2.12
N LEU A 480 16.42 -9.75 -1.69
CA LEU A 480 17.18 -8.61 -1.16
C LEU A 480 17.54 -7.60 -2.25
N ARG A 481 17.72 -8.05 -3.50
CA ARG A 481 17.91 -7.15 -4.65
C ARG A 481 16.65 -6.37 -4.97
N VAL A 482 15.49 -7.03 -4.90
CA VAL A 482 14.20 -6.36 -5.03
C VAL A 482 14.03 -5.32 -3.91
N VAL A 483 14.45 -5.62 -2.67
CA VAL A 483 14.47 -4.64 -1.58
C VAL A 483 15.35 -3.44 -1.92
N TYR A 484 16.55 -3.64 -2.47
CA TYR A 484 17.43 -2.54 -2.87
C TYR A 484 16.80 -1.64 -3.95
N VAL A 485 16.19 -2.24 -4.98
CA VAL A 485 15.47 -1.50 -6.03
C VAL A 485 14.23 -0.80 -5.48
N ALA A 486 13.49 -1.47 -4.60
CA ALA A 486 12.33 -0.88 -3.92
C ALA A 486 12.77 0.30 -3.05
N GLN A 487 13.90 0.22 -2.35
CA GLN A 487 14.43 1.34 -1.58
C GLN A 487 14.81 2.50 -2.49
N ALA A 488 15.43 2.26 -3.65
CA ALA A 488 15.74 3.33 -4.60
C ALA A 488 14.46 4.09 -4.98
N PHE A 489 13.38 3.38 -5.25
CA PHE A 489 12.08 4.00 -5.51
C PHE A 489 11.52 4.75 -4.30
N LEU A 490 11.44 4.10 -3.13
CA LEU A 490 10.84 4.67 -1.92
C LEU A 490 11.59 5.91 -1.42
N ILE A 491 12.93 5.87 -1.44
CA ILE A 491 13.77 7.01 -1.05
C ILE A 491 13.71 8.13 -2.09
N GLY A 492 13.64 7.79 -3.38
CA GLY A 492 13.50 8.77 -4.46
C GLY A 492 12.16 9.51 -4.37
N ALA A 493 11.06 8.76 -4.31
CA ALA A 493 9.72 9.33 -4.15
C ALA A 493 9.62 10.15 -2.85
N GLY A 494 10.06 9.58 -1.72
CA GLY A 494 10.10 10.28 -0.44
C GLY A 494 10.91 11.58 -0.50
N SER A 495 12.11 11.55 -1.08
CA SER A 495 12.96 12.74 -1.22
C SER A 495 12.28 13.83 -2.04
N VAL A 496 11.60 13.50 -3.15
CA VAL A 496 10.85 14.50 -3.91
C VAL A 496 9.73 15.11 -3.08
N MET A 497 8.97 14.30 -2.34
CA MET A 497 7.88 14.79 -1.47
C MET A 497 8.37 15.69 -0.35
N PHE A 498 9.53 15.39 0.23
CA PHE A 498 10.14 16.23 1.25
C PHE A 498 10.87 17.46 0.66
N GLY A 499 10.81 17.69 -0.65
CA GLY A 499 11.41 18.88 -1.27
C GLY A 499 12.90 18.74 -1.57
N LEU A 500 13.40 17.52 -1.73
CA LEU A 500 14.77 17.18 -2.11
C LEU A 500 14.84 16.47 -3.48
N PRO A 501 14.36 17.09 -4.58
CA PRO A 501 14.37 16.45 -5.89
C PRO A 501 15.79 16.14 -6.41
N LEU A 502 16.79 16.94 -6.01
CA LEU A 502 18.19 16.67 -6.35
C LEU A 502 18.69 15.38 -5.69
N ALA A 503 18.33 15.12 -4.42
CA ALA A 503 18.69 13.88 -3.74
C ALA A 503 18.11 12.66 -4.49
N ALA A 504 16.86 12.74 -4.91
CA ALA A 504 16.23 11.71 -5.73
C ALA A 504 16.94 11.53 -7.09
N ALA A 505 17.24 12.64 -7.77
CA ALA A 505 17.88 12.62 -9.09
C ALA A 505 19.32 12.06 -9.06
N VAL A 506 19.99 12.07 -7.91
CA VAL A 506 21.33 11.51 -7.73
C VAL A 506 21.27 10.08 -7.19
N ALA A 507 20.53 9.84 -6.11
CA ALA A 507 20.49 8.56 -5.42
C ALA A 507 19.83 7.46 -6.27
N VAL A 508 18.69 7.76 -6.93
CA VAL A 508 17.97 6.73 -7.71
C VAL A 508 18.82 6.21 -8.87
N PRO A 509 19.41 7.06 -9.74
CA PRO A 509 20.29 6.56 -10.79
C PRO A 509 21.53 5.86 -10.24
N ALA A 510 22.13 6.34 -9.15
CA ALA A 510 23.28 5.69 -8.53
C ALA A 510 22.96 4.25 -8.07
N MET A 511 21.84 4.07 -7.35
CA MET A 511 21.40 2.75 -6.91
C MET A 511 21.04 1.83 -8.09
N LEU A 512 20.31 2.34 -9.09
CA LEU A 512 19.96 1.55 -10.28
C LEU A 512 21.21 1.18 -11.12
N ALA A 513 22.21 2.04 -11.18
CA ALA A 513 23.49 1.75 -11.82
C ALA A 513 24.19 0.56 -11.13
N ILE A 514 24.20 0.51 -9.80
CA ILE A 514 24.75 -0.64 -9.06
C ILE A 514 24.02 -1.95 -9.41
N CYS A 515 22.69 -1.93 -9.54
CA CYS A 515 21.93 -3.10 -10.00
C CYS A 515 22.27 -3.51 -11.44
N SER A 516 22.55 -2.54 -12.33
CA SER A 516 22.88 -2.79 -13.73
C SER A 516 24.22 -3.51 -13.92
N ILE A 517 25.17 -3.36 -12.99
CA ILE A 517 26.47 -4.06 -13.01
C ILE A 517 26.25 -5.58 -13.09
N TRP A 518 25.21 -6.09 -12.44
CA TRP A 518 24.92 -7.50 -12.45
C TRP A 518 24.51 -8.00 -13.84
N TRP A 519 23.62 -7.29 -14.53
CA TRP A 519 23.18 -7.62 -15.89
C TRP A 519 24.38 -7.76 -16.83
N TRP A 520 25.27 -6.77 -16.78
CA TRP A 520 26.48 -6.73 -17.59
C TRP A 520 27.48 -7.85 -17.25
N THR A 521 27.66 -8.19 -15.97
CA THR A 521 28.53 -9.31 -15.58
C THR A 521 27.98 -10.68 -15.97
N ARG A 522 26.65 -10.84 -16.04
CA ARG A 522 26.00 -12.09 -16.42
C ARG A 522 26.12 -12.38 -17.91
N GLU A 523 25.99 -11.36 -18.77
CA GLU A 523 26.20 -11.49 -20.21
C GLU A 523 27.65 -11.89 -20.56
N ARG A 524 28.63 -11.36 -19.82
CA ARG A 524 30.05 -11.68 -20.04
C ARG A 524 30.49 -13.05 -19.54
N SER A 525 29.72 -13.70 -18.67
CA SER A 525 30.07 -15.00 -18.06
C SER A 525 29.52 -16.22 -18.82
N GLY A 526 28.85 -16.04 -19.97
CA GLY A 526 28.69 -17.09 -20.98
C GLY A 526 27.98 -18.38 -20.52
N GLY A 527 27.02 -18.32 -19.59
CA GLY A 527 26.20 -19.49 -19.24
C GLY A 527 25.16 -19.75 -20.33
N PRO A 528 25.06 -20.98 -20.92
CA PRO A 528 24.20 -21.24 -22.06
C PRO A 528 22.73 -20.97 -21.72
N HIS A 529 22.02 -20.36 -22.67
CA HIS A 529 20.57 -20.41 -22.74
C HIS A 529 20.12 -21.85 -22.53
N GLY A 530 19.19 -22.08 -21.60
CA GLY A 530 18.61 -23.39 -21.36
C GLY A 530 18.00 -23.92 -22.65
N ALA A 531 18.77 -24.74 -23.36
CA ALA A 531 18.26 -25.62 -24.40
C ALA A 531 17.34 -26.62 -23.69
N SER A 532 16.09 -26.65 -24.15
CA SER A 532 15.12 -27.69 -23.81
C SER A 532 15.77 -29.06 -24.01
N PRO A 533 15.64 -30.03 -23.08
CA PRO A 533 16.05 -31.38 -23.39
C PRO A 533 15.08 -31.93 -24.45
N ALA A 534 15.56 -32.03 -25.69
CA ALA A 534 15.00 -32.93 -26.68
C ALA A 534 15.34 -34.35 -26.21
N GLY A 535 14.33 -35.12 -25.81
CA GLY A 535 14.47 -36.55 -25.56
C GLY A 535 14.38 -37.35 -26.86
N PRO A 536 14.86 -38.60 -26.86
CA PRO A 536 14.11 -39.72 -27.43
C PRO A 536 13.01 -40.20 -26.47
#